data_AF-A0A0G1U255-F1
#
_entry.id   AF-A0A0G1U255-F1
#
_cell.length_a   1.000
_cell.length_b   1.000
_cell.length_c   1.000
_cell.angle_alpha   90.00
_cell.angle_beta   90.00
_cell.angle_gamma   90.00
#
_symmetry.space_group_name_H-M   'P 1'
#
loop_
_entity.id
_entity.type
_entity.pdbx_description
1 polymer ?
#
loop_
_entity_poly.entity_id
_entity_poly.type
_entity_poly.pdbx_seq_one_letter_code
_entity_poly.pdbx_strand_id
1 'polypeptide(L)'
;MIRATLSQKLGVWTASALILAAFFILYGSYFPAKNGTVGDDYQQQLPNLLTSYYWFLENGFFSVPWFAPAQCGGVPFFADPGHGFFALPTYLVLFFNPVLSIKITFILFSLLGYAGFYFLLRNAFWVSRPLAVAGAALFALNGFYAYRMIVGHPFHAFMLVPFIALLAISRRPAFLLKIVIVGFLFAYMFHSAMIHIIPPAFLALIVIILIHQTRHGFNVRSWAHIGLGAIVGAGLSLSKISASLSLLRNFPRDFYTLPGFPRIFDSARIAFESVFLRVPTDTANNLLANAPFYLQQHEFEFGITPVPFVLMTAGIIFFIATRIKKQEMPPMKKIVSAFAISLLLAIPILLNWYSPTWNSFLKKLPWIGQSSSLIRWFSAYIPVFVLLGILAAESLSKKHAVQIAIAALSVVFAIGYHTSADRAYYDSQHYNPETIQTAYRKAKQTRVIPDIKAVGVYTKQNGEIAMPIGRNDVFTQGGSQLACYNALFGYRLEKFPRKDLIPGPVLSIRNGHFNIKNPACYVFPAENNCAPGDHFREEEREKAEAFVHYKPFEFQKSSLQKSADAINIFFLLFCLGVVVREIKRLFPQSYALRKQR
;
A
#
# COMPACT_ATOMS: atom_id res chain seq x y z
N MET A 1 1.93 -29.68 33.59
CA MET A 1 2.54 -29.06 32.39
C MET A 1 1.51 -28.63 31.33
N ILE A 2 0.56 -29.50 30.93
CA ILE A 2 -0.48 -29.20 29.92
C ILE A 2 -1.39 -28.00 30.31
N ARG A 3 -1.91 -27.95 31.55
CA ARG A 3 -2.72 -26.81 32.04
C ARG A 3 -1.97 -25.48 32.00
N ALA A 4 -0.68 -25.45 32.37
CA ALA A 4 0.14 -24.24 32.32
C ALA A 4 0.34 -23.74 30.88
N THR A 5 0.55 -24.65 29.92
CA THR A 5 0.65 -24.27 28.51
C THR A 5 -0.68 -23.79 27.90
N LEU A 6 -1.81 -24.32 28.37
CA LEU A 6 -3.14 -23.91 27.94
C LEU A 6 -3.49 -22.51 28.47
N SER A 7 -3.23 -22.26 29.76
CA SER A 7 -3.41 -20.95 30.40
C SER A 7 -2.56 -19.86 29.73
N GLN A 8 -1.29 -20.15 29.41
CA GLN A 8 -0.43 -19.22 28.68
C GLN A 8 -0.93 -18.91 27.27
N LYS A 9 -1.43 -19.93 26.55
CA LYS A 9 -2.02 -19.71 25.21
C LYS A 9 -3.28 -18.86 25.33
N LEU A 10 -4.17 -19.17 26.28
CA LEU A 10 -5.39 -18.41 26.52
C LEU A 10 -5.08 -16.94 26.84
N GLY A 11 -4.10 -16.66 27.70
CA GLY A 11 -3.67 -15.29 28.00
C GLY A 11 -3.18 -14.52 26.77
N VAL A 12 -2.46 -15.18 25.86
CA VAL A 12 -2.05 -14.56 24.58
C VAL A 12 -3.27 -14.23 23.71
N TRP A 13 -4.22 -15.15 23.58
CA TRP A 13 -5.43 -14.92 22.78
C TRP A 13 -6.28 -13.78 23.35
N THR A 14 -6.50 -13.77 24.66
CA THR A 14 -7.25 -12.70 25.33
C THR A 14 -6.57 -11.35 25.15
N ALA A 15 -5.25 -11.25 25.38
CA ALA A 15 -4.52 -10.01 25.17
C ALA A 15 -4.55 -9.55 23.71
N SER A 16 -4.40 -10.47 22.76
CA SER A 16 -4.47 -10.16 21.32
C SER A 16 -5.86 -9.63 20.93
N ALA A 17 -6.92 -10.26 21.42
CA ALA A 17 -8.30 -9.83 21.18
C ALA A 17 -8.56 -8.43 21.75
N LEU A 18 -8.11 -8.15 22.98
CA LEU A 18 -8.25 -6.83 23.59
C LEU A 18 -7.47 -5.74 22.82
N ILE A 19 -6.26 -6.04 22.34
CA ILE A 19 -5.46 -5.11 21.54
C ILE A 19 -6.15 -4.79 20.21
N LEU A 20 -6.67 -5.80 19.52
CA LEU A 20 -7.38 -5.61 18.25
C LEU A 20 -8.72 -4.89 18.45
N ALA A 21 -9.42 -5.16 19.57
CA ALA A 21 -10.59 -4.39 19.96
C ALA A 21 -10.24 -2.92 20.23
N ALA A 22 -9.15 -2.64 20.94
CA ALA A 22 -8.66 -1.28 21.16
C ALA A 22 -8.31 -0.58 19.84
N PHE A 23 -7.63 -1.26 18.91
CA PHE A 23 -7.39 -0.74 17.56
C PHE A 23 -8.69 -0.35 16.85
N PHE A 24 -9.71 -1.23 16.91
CA PHE A 24 -11.01 -0.96 16.30
C PHE A 24 -11.74 0.20 16.96
N ILE A 25 -11.68 0.32 18.29
CA ILE A 25 -12.27 1.45 19.03
C ILE A 25 -11.57 2.76 18.66
N LEU A 26 -10.24 2.75 18.50
CA LEU A 26 -9.47 3.95 18.19
C LEU A 26 -9.72 4.48 16.78
N TYR A 27 -9.83 3.59 15.79
CA TYR A 27 -9.79 3.97 14.37
C TYR A 27 -11.02 3.53 13.55
N GLY A 28 -11.80 2.57 14.03
CA GLY A 28 -12.93 2.00 13.29
C GLY A 28 -14.08 2.97 13.05
N SER A 29 -14.14 4.06 13.82
CA SER A 29 -15.12 5.14 13.69
C SER A 29 -14.79 6.16 12.60
N TYR A 30 -13.76 5.96 11.78
CA TYR A 30 -13.44 6.82 10.62
C TYR A 30 -13.96 6.25 9.28
N PHE A 31 -14.66 5.12 9.33
CA PHE A 31 -15.24 4.45 8.17
C PHE A 31 -16.73 4.12 8.40
N PRO A 32 -17.63 5.11 8.26
CA PRO A 32 -17.37 6.56 8.15
C PRO A 32 -17.13 7.22 9.52
N ALA A 33 -16.69 8.48 9.50
CA ALA A 33 -16.59 9.39 10.64
C ALA A 33 -17.96 9.68 11.28
N LYS A 34 -17.98 10.26 12.49
CA LYS A 34 -19.23 10.55 13.24
C LYS A 34 -20.21 11.46 12.49
N ASN A 35 -19.69 12.37 11.66
CA ASN A 35 -20.46 13.25 10.79
C ASN A 35 -20.89 12.59 9.46
N GLY A 36 -20.59 11.29 9.26
CA GLY A 36 -20.91 10.54 8.06
C GLY A 36 -19.91 10.69 6.90
N THR A 37 -18.85 11.51 7.04
CA THR A 37 -17.83 11.68 6.00
C THR A 37 -16.72 10.62 6.09
N VAL A 38 -15.86 10.58 5.08
CA VAL A 38 -14.61 9.83 5.06
C VAL A 38 -13.47 10.75 4.61
N GLY A 39 -12.23 10.27 4.65
CA GLY A 39 -11.05 11.01 4.18
C GLY A 39 -11.19 11.59 2.77
N ASP A 40 -10.64 12.78 2.54
CA ASP A 40 -10.85 13.52 1.29
C ASP A 40 -10.29 12.80 0.05
N ASP A 41 -9.23 11.99 0.19
CA ASP A 41 -8.67 11.28 -0.96
C ASP A 41 -9.62 10.20 -1.48
N TYR A 42 -10.53 9.67 -0.64
CA TYR A 42 -11.55 8.70 -1.05
C TYR A 42 -12.44 9.17 -2.20
N GLN A 43 -12.44 10.48 -2.52
CA GLN A 43 -13.04 11.04 -3.74
C GLN A 43 -12.42 10.47 -5.04
N GLN A 44 -11.29 9.77 -4.98
CA GLN A 44 -10.78 8.94 -6.08
C GLN A 44 -11.12 7.46 -5.87
N GLN A 45 -10.87 6.90 -4.68
CA GLN A 45 -10.95 5.45 -4.47
C GLN A 45 -12.39 4.92 -4.41
N LEU A 46 -13.35 5.63 -3.81
CA LEU A 46 -14.76 5.16 -3.79
C LEU A 46 -15.40 5.17 -5.19
N PRO A 47 -15.22 6.22 -6.02
CA PRO A 47 -15.63 6.18 -7.43
C PRO A 47 -15.00 5.03 -8.21
N ASN A 48 -13.72 4.71 -7.97
CA ASN A 48 -13.04 3.60 -8.62
C ASN A 48 -13.57 2.23 -8.17
N LEU A 49 -13.90 2.07 -6.90
CA LEU A 49 -14.55 0.87 -6.38
C LEU A 49 -15.94 0.67 -7.00
N LEU A 50 -16.74 1.73 -7.09
CA LEU A 50 -18.06 1.65 -7.72
C LEU A 50 -17.95 1.41 -9.24
N THR A 51 -16.99 2.04 -9.92
CA THR A 51 -16.68 1.75 -11.32
C THR A 51 -16.29 0.29 -11.54
N SER A 52 -15.51 -0.29 -10.63
CA SER A 52 -15.17 -1.72 -10.69
C SER A 52 -16.41 -2.59 -10.48
N TYR A 53 -17.31 -2.19 -9.58
CA TYR A 53 -18.57 -2.89 -9.38
C TYR A 53 -19.47 -2.85 -10.62
N TYR A 54 -19.60 -1.69 -11.27
CA TYR A 54 -20.30 -1.57 -12.55
C TYR A 54 -19.69 -2.45 -13.62
N TRP A 55 -18.35 -2.47 -13.71
CA TRP A 55 -17.66 -3.36 -14.64
C TRP A 55 -17.96 -4.84 -14.39
N PHE A 56 -17.99 -5.29 -13.12
CA PHE A 56 -18.32 -6.67 -12.79
C PHE A 56 -19.77 -7.03 -13.12
N LEU A 57 -20.70 -6.10 -12.95
CA LEU A 57 -22.11 -6.30 -13.30
C LEU A 57 -22.29 -6.45 -14.81
N GLU A 58 -21.57 -5.64 -15.61
CA GLU A 58 -21.69 -5.64 -17.08
C GLU A 58 -20.90 -6.79 -17.74
N ASN A 59 -19.67 -7.05 -17.28
CA ASN A 59 -18.70 -7.91 -17.99
C ASN A 59 -18.35 -9.20 -17.23
N GLY A 60 -18.86 -9.37 -16.02
CA GLY A 60 -18.53 -10.50 -15.17
C GLY A 60 -17.20 -10.38 -14.43
N PHE A 61 -17.00 -11.32 -13.51
CA PHE A 61 -15.94 -11.27 -12.50
C PHE A 61 -14.50 -11.37 -13.05
N PHE A 62 -14.30 -12.15 -14.12
CA PHE A 62 -12.97 -12.42 -14.68
C PHE A 62 -12.53 -11.39 -15.73
N SER A 63 -13.41 -10.45 -16.10
CA SER A 63 -13.09 -9.42 -17.08
C SER A 63 -12.24 -8.31 -16.46
N VAL A 64 -11.14 -7.94 -17.11
CA VAL A 64 -10.24 -6.89 -16.64
C VAL A 64 -10.59 -5.55 -17.32
N PRO A 65 -10.97 -4.50 -16.56
CA PRO A 65 -11.23 -3.17 -17.10
C PRO A 65 -9.92 -2.50 -17.53
N TRP A 66 -9.65 -2.47 -18.84
CA TRP A 66 -8.52 -1.71 -19.37
C TRP A 66 -8.73 -0.20 -19.21
N PHE A 67 -9.98 0.24 -19.34
CA PHE A 67 -10.36 1.64 -19.36
C PHE A 67 -11.69 1.85 -18.60
N ALA A 68 -11.96 3.09 -18.18
CA ALA A 68 -13.22 3.45 -17.55
C ALA A 68 -13.74 4.81 -18.07
N PRO A 69 -15.04 4.92 -18.42
CA PRO A 69 -15.62 6.16 -18.94
C PRO A 69 -15.97 7.17 -17.83
N ALA A 70 -15.95 6.74 -16.55
CA ALA A 70 -16.52 7.45 -15.41
C ALA A 70 -15.87 8.81 -15.09
N GLN A 71 -14.62 9.04 -15.48
CA GLN A 71 -13.86 10.22 -15.08
C GLN A 71 -13.07 10.79 -16.26
N CYS A 72 -12.83 12.10 -16.26
CA CYS A 72 -11.97 12.82 -17.20
C CYS A 72 -12.35 12.64 -18.70
N GLY A 73 -13.61 12.35 -19.01
CA GLY A 73 -14.03 11.99 -20.37
C GLY A 73 -13.53 10.60 -20.82
N GLY A 74 -13.02 9.78 -19.90
CA GLY A 74 -12.44 8.48 -20.15
C GLY A 74 -10.99 8.40 -19.70
N VAL A 75 -10.65 7.40 -18.89
CA VAL A 75 -9.29 7.19 -18.35
C VAL A 75 -8.80 5.75 -18.49
N PRO A 76 -7.47 5.55 -18.52
CA PRO A 76 -6.86 4.25 -18.25
C PRO A 76 -7.24 3.75 -16.86
N PHE A 77 -7.58 2.46 -16.76
CA PHE A 77 -7.98 1.85 -15.50
C PHE A 77 -7.01 0.77 -15.04
N PHE A 78 -6.83 -0.30 -15.83
CA PHE A 78 -5.84 -1.36 -15.54
C PHE A 78 -4.40 -0.82 -15.54
N ALA A 79 -4.09 0.05 -16.51
CA ALA A 79 -2.75 0.62 -16.67
C ALA A 79 -2.41 1.67 -15.60
N ASP A 80 -3.40 2.21 -14.87
CA ASP A 80 -3.12 3.21 -13.83
C ASP A 80 -2.41 2.54 -12.63
N PRO A 81 -1.16 2.95 -12.31
CA PRO A 81 -0.41 2.38 -11.18
C PRO A 81 -1.04 2.73 -9.82
N GLY A 82 -1.85 3.79 -9.76
CA GLY A 82 -2.59 4.22 -8.58
C GLY A 82 -3.92 3.48 -8.36
N HIS A 83 -4.36 2.65 -9.31
CA HIS A 83 -5.62 1.91 -9.19
C HIS A 83 -5.41 0.48 -8.69
N GLY A 84 -6.08 0.16 -7.58
CA GLY A 84 -6.02 -1.14 -6.93
C GLY A 84 -7.05 -2.15 -7.44
N PHE A 85 -7.20 -2.37 -8.76
CA PHE A 85 -8.25 -3.26 -9.28
C PHE A 85 -8.17 -4.70 -8.70
N PHE A 86 -6.96 -5.23 -8.55
CA PHE A 86 -6.74 -6.57 -7.97
C PHE A 86 -6.55 -6.53 -6.44
N ALA A 87 -6.87 -5.41 -5.79
CA ALA A 87 -6.82 -5.30 -4.34
C ALA A 87 -8.07 -5.91 -3.70
N LEU A 88 -7.95 -6.36 -2.44
CA LEU A 88 -9.08 -6.91 -1.68
C LEU A 88 -10.35 -6.03 -1.67
N PRO A 89 -10.30 -4.69 -1.40
CA PRO A 89 -11.52 -3.89 -1.33
C PRO A 89 -12.32 -3.89 -2.64
N THR A 90 -11.65 -4.01 -3.79
CA THR A 90 -12.30 -4.09 -5.10
C THR A 90 -13.11 -5.37 -5.29
N TYR A 91 -12.71 -6.48 -4.67
CA TYR A 91 -13.51 -7.70 -4.71
C TYR A 91 -14.57 -7.74 -3.61
N LEU A 92 -14.31 -7.11 -2.46
CA LEU A 92 -15.28 -7.03 -1.38
C LEU A 92 -16.55 -6.27 -1.78
N VAL A 93 -16.47 -5.34 -2.75
CA VAL A 93 -17.68 -4.62 -3.21
C VAL A 93 -18.73 -5.51 -3.86
N LEU A 94 -18.39 -6.73 -4.27
CA LEU A 94 -19.37 -7.72 -4.72
C LEU A 94 -20.34 -8.13 -3.60
N PHE A 95 -19.89 -8.05 -2.34
CA PHE A 95 -20.65 -8.49 -1.17
C PHE A 95 -21.11 -7.31 -0.31
N PHE A 96 -20.26 -6.31 -0.13
CA PHE A 96 -20.44 -5.18 0.78
C PHE A 96 -20.45 -3.84 0.03
N ASN A 97 -21.02 -2.79 0.63
CA ASN A 97 -20.90 -1.46 0.03
C ASN A 97 -19.43 -0.96 0.03
N PRO A 98 -19.07 0.08 -0.75
CA PRO A 98 -17.70 0.55 -0.86
C PRO A 98 -17.03 0.94 0.47
N VAL A 99 -17.73 1.70 1.33
CA VAL A 99 -17.19 2.13 2.64
C VAL A 99 -16.94 0.94 3.57
N LEU A 100 -17.89 0.00 3.63
CA LEU A 100 -17.74 -1.21 4.43
C LEU A 100 -16.62 -2.12 3.89
N SER A 101 -16.43 -2.19 2.57
CA SER A 101 -15.33 -2.94 1.94
C SER A 101 -13.95 -2.40 2.35
N ILE A 102 -13.81 -1.07 2.41
CA ILE A 102 -12.62 -0.40 2.95
C ILE A 102 -12.45 -0.72 4.44
N LYS A 103 -13.52 -0.61 5.24
CA LYS A 103 -13.48 -0.90 6.69
C LYS A 103 -13.06 -2.34 6.99
N ILE A 104 -13.61 -3.31 6.26
CA ILE A 104 -13.26 -4.73 6.39
C ILE A 104 -11.79 -4.93 6.01
N THR A 105 -11.32 -4.32 4.91
CA THR A 105 -9.90 -4.34 4.53
C THR A 105 -9.04 -3.77 5.64
N PHE A 106 -9.44 -2.65 6.24
CA PHE A 106 -8.71 -1.99 7.31
C PHE A 106 -8.54 -2.88 8.56
N ILE A 107 -9.60 -3.56 8.98
CA ILE A 107 -9.58 -4.46 10.14
C ILE A 107 -8.81 -5.75 9.81
N LEU A 108 -9.02 -6.32 8.62
CA LEU A 108 -8.36 -7.56 8.24
C LEU A 108 -6.85 -7.36 8.14
N PHE A 109 -6.38 -6.27 7.53
CA PHE A 109 -4.96 -6.02 7.38
C PHE A 109 -4.28 -5.60 8.70
N SER A 110 -5.00 -5.01 9.67
CA SER A 110 -4.46 -4.83 11.02
C SER A 110 -4.26 -6.18 11.73
N LEU A 111 -5.22 -7.10 11.61
CA LEU A 111 -5.11 -8.47 12.12
C LEU A 111 -3.95 -9.23 11.43
N LEU A 112 -3.84 -9.14 10.11
CA LEU A 112 -2.75 -9.78 9.36
C LEU A 112 -1.38 -9.22 9.77
N GLY A 113 -1.25 -7.89 9.90
CA GLY A 113 -0.02 -7.28 10.37
C GLY A 113 0.34 -7.71 11.79
N TYR A 114 -0.63 -7.70 12.71
CA TYR A 114 -0.47 -8.20 14.07
C TYR A 114 0.02 -9.65 14.08
N ALA A 115 -0.71 -10.54 13.40
CA ALA A 115 -0.39 -11.97 13.36
C ALA A 115 0.98 -12.22 12.70
N GLY A 116 1.25 -11.57 11.57
CA GLY A 116 2.52 -11.67 10.86
C GLY A 116 3.70 -11.28 11.74
N PHE A 117 3.59 -10.15 12.46
CA PHE A 117 4.66 -9.67 13.33
C PHE A 117 4.81 -10.54 14.58
N TYR A 118 3.71 -11.00 15.18
CA TYR A 118 3.75 -11.97 16.28
C TYR A 118 4.50 -13.24 15.88
N PHE A 119 4.14 -13.83 14.73
CA PHE A 119 4.79 -15.05 14.25
C PHE A 119 6.23 -14.82 13.82
N LEU A 120 6.57 -13.66 13.24
CA LEU A 120 7.94 -13.28 12.97
C LEU A 120 8.78 -13.31 14.26
N LEU A 121 8.32 -12.63 15.31
CA LEU A 121 9.02 -12.60 16.60
C LEU A 121 9.13 -13.99 17.24
N ARG A 122 8.05 -14.78 17.22
CA ARG A 122 8.01 -16.11 17.85
C ARG A 122 8.82 -17.16 17.10
N ASN A 123 8.67 -17.23 15.80
CA ASN A 123 9.15 -18.36 15.00
C ASN A 123 10.50 -18.07 14.34
N ALA A 124 10.80 -16.82 14.01
CA ALA A 124 12.09 -16.43 13.42
C ALA A 124 13.08 -15.94 14.47
N PHE A 125 12.65 -15.10 15.42
CA PHE A 125 13.55 -14.46 16.41
C PHE A 125 13.51 -15.09 17.81
N TRP A 126 12.64 -16.08 18.02
CA TRP A 126 12.49 -16.83 19.28
C TRP A 126 12.21 -15.97 20.51
N VAL A 127 11.59 -14.81 20.33
CA VAL A 127 11.23 -13.85 21.39
C VAL A 127 10.14 -14.42 22.28
N SER A 128 10.15 -14.18 23.59
CA SER A 128 9.12 -14.65 24.52
C SER A 128 7.69 -14.25 24.11
N ARG A 129 6.68 -15.04 24.52
CA ARG A 129 5.27 -14.78 24.16
C ARG A 129 4.77 -13.38 24.57
N PRO A 130 5.03 -12.88 25.80
CA PRO A 130 4.54 -11.55 26.20
C PRO A 130 5.15 -10.45 25.33
N LEU A 131 6.46 -10.48 25.10
CA LEU A 131 7.12 -9.47 24.27
C LEU A 131 6.75 -9.60 22.79
N ALA A 132 6.43 -10.81 22.31
CA ALA A 132 5.88 -10.99 20.97
C ALA A 132 4.49 -10.37 20.81
N VAL A 133 3.62 -10.47 21.83
CA VAL A 133 2.32 -9.77 21.85
C VAL A 133 2.52 -8.25 21.82
N ALA A 134 3.44 -7.71 22.64
CA ALA A 134 3.75 -6.29 22.65
C ALA A 134 4.30 -5.79 21.31
N GLY A 135 5.25 -6.52 20.70
CA GLY A 135 5.77 -6.17 19.38
C GLY A 135 4.72 -6.21 18.29
N ALA A 136 3.84 -7.22 18.30
CA ALA A 136 2.72 -7.28 17.38
C ALA A 136 1.73 -6.12 17.56
N ALA A 137 1.46 -5.71 18.81
CA ALA A 137 0.62 -4.56 19.11
C ALA A 137 1.24 -3.26 18.58
N LEU A 138 2.53 -3.01 18.87
CA LEU A 138 3.25 -1.81 18.40
C LEU A 138 3.30 -1.72 16.88
N PHE A 139 3.49 -2.86 16.19
CA PHE A 139 3.42 -2.89 14.73
C PHE A 139 1.98 -2.65 14.23
N ALA A 140 0.97 -3.28 14.82
CA ALA A 140 -0.42 -3.14 14.37
C ALA A 140 -0.97 -1.71 14.55
N LEU A 141 -0.53 -1.03 15.62
CA LEU A 141 -0.92 0.35 15.95
C LEU A 141 -0.10 1.43 15.21
N ASN A 142 0.75 1.06 14.24
CA ASN A 142 1.57 2.04 13.56
C ASN A 142 0.74 3.13 12.86
N GLY A 143 1.15 4.40 13.03
CA GLY A 143 0.44 5.56 12.49
C GLY A 143 0.41 5.58 10.96
N PHE A 144 1.45 5.08 10.30
CA PHE A 144 1.52 5.04 8.83
C PHE A 144 0.33 4.27 8.25
N TYR A 145 0.02 3.09 8.78
CA TYR A 145 -1.11 2.32 8.30
C TYR A 145 -2.45 2.96 8.67
N ALA A 146 -2.63 3.32 9.95
CA ALA A 146 -3.90 3.84 10.45
C ALA A 146 -4.31 5.12 9.71
N TYR A 147 -3.45 6.13 9.71
CA TYR A 147 -3.80 7.46 9.22
C TYR A 147 -3.85 7.53 7.70
N ARG A 148 -3.03 6.76 6.97
CA ARG A 148 -3.13 6.66 5.51
C ARG A 148 -4.44 6.03 5.08
N MET A 149 -4.87 4.97 5.76
CA MET A 149 -6.18 4.39 5.50
C MET A 149 -7.30 5.38 5.81
N ILE A 150 -7.21 6.16 6.89
CA ILE A 150 -8.24 7.14 7.27
C ILE A 150 -8.42 8.22 6.19
N VAL A 151 -7.34 8.77 5.64
CA VAL A 151 -7.43 9.85 4.63
C VAL A 151 -7.81 9.39 3.24
N GLY A 152 -7.65 8.10 2.91
CA GLY A 152 -7.91 7.57 1.57
C GLY A 152 -6.67 7.15 0.78
N HIS A 153 -5.56 6.90 1.45
CA HIS A 153 -4.35 6.31 0.89
C HIS A 153 -4.27 4.81 1.23
N PRO A 154 -4.90 3.90 0.45
CA PRO A 154 -5.04 2.49 0.82
C PRO A 154 -3.73 1.68 0.65
N PHE A 155 -2.75 1.94 1.51
CA PHE A 155 -1.48 1.20 1.57
C PHE A 155 -1.55 -0.03 2.47
N HIS A 156 -2.70 -0.70 2.53
CA HIS A 156 -2.95 -1.82 3.45
C HIS A 156 -1.99 -2.99 3.24
N ALA A 157 -1.50 -3.23 2.01
CA ALA A 157 -0.53 -4.27 1.73
C ALA A 157 0.79 -4.13 2.52
N PHE A 158 1.11 -2.94 3.06
CA PHE A 158 2.26 -2.72 3.92
C PHE A 158 2.22 -3.62 5.17
N MET A 159 1.03 -3.93 5.66
CA MET A 159 0.84 -4.82 6.82
C MET A 159 1.24 -6.28 6.53
N LEU A 160 1.54 -6.64 5.27
CA LEU A 160 2.03 -7.97 4.90
C LEU A 160 3.56 -8.11 4.97
N VAL A 161 4.32 -7.02 5.15
CA VAL A 161 5.79 -7.04 5.27
C VAL A 161 6.28 -8.07 6.31
N PRO A 162 5.68 -8.21 7.50
CA PRO A 162 6.13 -9.19 8.48
C PRO A 162 5.95 -10.64 8.03
N PHE A 163 4.90 -10.94 7.24
CA PHE A 163 4.70 -12.28 6.67
C PHE A 163 5.76 -12.60 5.62
N ILE A 164 6.14 -11.62 4.79
CA ILE A 164 7.24 -11.79 3.82
C ILE A 164 8.54 -12.11 4.56
N ALA A 165 8.88 -11.33 5.60
CA ALA A 165 10.06 -11.58 6.43
C ALA A 165 10.02 -12.98 7.09
N LEU A 166 8.87 -13.35 7.66
CA LEU A 166 8.68 -14.64 8.32
C LEU A 166 8.90 -15.80 7.34
N LEU A 167 8.32 -15.73 6.15
CA LEU A 167 8.43 -16.78 5.13
C LEU A 167 9.87 -16.90 4.61
N ALA A 168 10.54 -15.77 4.39
CA ALA A 168 11.93 -15.73 3.95
C ALA A 168 12.89 -16.36 4.96
N ILE A 169 12.65 -16.13 6.25
CA ILE A 169 13.53 -16.61 7.33
C ILE A 169 13.19 -18.04 7.76
N SER A 170 11.93 -18.44 7.66
CA SER A 170 11.42 -19.73 8.13
C SER A 170 12.25 -20.92 7.63
N ARG A 171 12.58 -21.84 8.54
CA ARG A 171 13.31 -23.09 8.23
C ARG A 171 12.42 -24.25 7.76
N ARG A 172 11.09 -24.06 7.68
CA ARG A 172 10.16 -25.13 7.25
C ARG A 172 10.49 -25.70 5.86
N PRO A 173 10.31 -27.02 5.64
CA PRO A 173 10.55 -27.65 4.34
C PRO A 173 9.40 -27.32 3.38
N ALA A 174 9.59 -26.31 2.51
CA ALA A 174 8.68 -25.97 1.40
C ALA A 174 9.30 -24.84 0.54
N PHE A 175 10.53 -25.02 0.08
CA PHE A 175 11.33 -23.93 -0.52
C PHE A 175 10.62 -23.23 -1.70
N LEU A 176 10.15 -24.01 -2.69
CA LEU A 176 9.45 -23.44 -3.86
C LEU A 176 8.11 -22.81 -3.47
N LEU A 177 7.34 -23.43 -2.58
CA LEU A 177 6.07 -22.87 -2.12
C LEU A 177 6.26 -21.51 -1.46
N LYS A 178 7.31 -21.35 -0.65
CA LYS A 178 7.63 -20.07 -0.02
C LYS A 178 7.98 -19.00 -1.03
N ILE A 179 8.76 -19.34 -2.06
CA ILE A 179 9.06 -18.42 -3.16
C ILE A 179 7.75 -17.97 -3.83
N VAL A 180 6.84 -18.91 -4.12
CA VAL A 180 5.55 -18.60 -4.73
C VAL A 180 4.68 -17.73 -3.83
N ILE A 181 4.56 -18.04 -2.53
CA ILE A 181 3.78 -17.23 -1.60
C ILE A 181 4.39 -15.83 -1.45
N VAL A 182 5.71 -15.72 -1.30
CA VAL A 182 6.40 -14.42 -1.27
C VAL A 182 6.17 -13.64 -2.57
N GLY A 183 6.19 -14.31 -3.71
CA GLY A 183 5.88 -13.71 -5.00
C GLY A 183 4.45 -13.20 -5.10
N PHE A 184 3.46 -13.96 -4.61
CA PHE A 184 2.07 -13.46 -4.52
C PHE A 184 1.94 -12.25 -3.60
N LEU A 185 2.67 -12.22 -2.48
CA LEU A 185 2.65 -11.06 -1.56
C LEU A 185 3.25 -9.82 -2.22
N PHE A 186 4.36 -9.95 -2.95
CA PHE A 186 4.93 -8.84 -3.73
C PHE A 186 4.02 -8.41 -4.89
N ALA A 187 3.41 -9.36 -5.61
CA ALA A 187 2.45 -9.06 -6.65
C ALA A 187 1.26 -8.29 -6.07
N TYR A 188 0.72 -8.73 -4.93
CA TYR A 188 -0.37 -8.05 -4.25
C TYR A 188 -0.01 -6.60 -3.87
N MET A 189 1.20 -6.36 -3.35
CA MET A 189 1.68 -5.00 -3.06
C MET A 189 1.65 -4.09 -4.29
N PHE A 190 2.07 -4.60 -5.45
CA PHE A 190 2.02 -3.84 -6.71
C PHE A 190 0.57 -3.61 -7.16
N HIS A 191 -0.21 -4.68 -7.18
CA HIS A 191 -1.60 -4.68 -7.64
C HIS A 191 -2.56 -3.90 -6.75
N SER A 192 -2.20 -3.64 -5.49
CA SER A 192 -2.96 -2.83 -4.54
C SER A 192 -2.57 -1.35 -4.53
N ALA A 193 -1.93 -0.84 -5.60
CA ALA A 193 -1.51 0.55 -5.74
C ALA A 193 -0.50 1.03 -4.66
N MET A 194 0.23 0.10 -4.03
CA MET A 194 1.22 0.41 -2.98
C MET A 194 2.62 0.68 -3.56
N ILE A 195 2.70 1.09 -4.82
CA ILE A 195 3.90 1.04 -5.64
C ILE A 195 5.07 1.86 -5.05
N HIS A 196 4.78 3.03 -4.45
CA HIS A 196 5.76 3.91 -3.81
C HIS A 196 6.32 3.38 -2.49
N ILE A 197 5.67 2.38 -1.89
CA ILE A 197 6.07 1.81 -0.59
C ILE A 197 6.82 0.48 -0.78
N ILE A 198 6.82 -0.11 -1.98
CA ILE A 198 7.56 -1.35 -2.25
C ILE A 198 9.06 -1.18 -1.97
N PRO A 199 9.76 -0.12 -2.41
CA PRO A 199 11.18 0.06 -2.10
C PRO A 199 11.50 0.16 -0.60
N PRO A 200 10.84 1.02 0.22
CA PRO A 200 11.12 1.04 1.66
C PRO A 200 10.70 -0.25 2.38
N ALA A 201 9.65 -0.93 1.93
CA ALA A 201 9.31 -2.27 2.44
C ALA A 201 10.44 -3.27 2.16
N PHE A 202 11.03 -3.24 0.95
CA PHE A 202 12.16 -4.08 0.58
C PHE A 202 13.41 -3.77 1.42
N LEU A 203 13.71 -2.49 1.66
CA LEU A 203 14.78 -2.05 2.55
C LEU A 203 14.59 -2.62 3.97
N ALA A 204 13.38 -2.54 4.52
CA ALA A 204 13.06 -3.13 5.81
C ALA A 204 13.29 -4.64 5.85
N LEU A 205 12.89 -5.37 4.80
CA LEU A 205 13.11 -6.82 4.69
C LEU A 205 14.60 -7.19 4.71
N ILE A 206 15.43 -6.45 3.98
CA ILE A 206 16.90 -6.64 3.97
C ILE A 206 17.44 -6.47 5.40
N VAL A 207 17.06 -5.38 6.07
CA VAL A 207 17.51 -5.10 7.44
C VAL A 207 17.05 -6.17 8.42
N ILE A 208 15.80 -6.62 8.35
CA ILE A 208 15.27 -7.70 9.20
C ILE A 208 16.04 -9.01 8.99
N ILE A 209 16.34 -9.38 7.75
CA ILE A 209 17.13 -10.60 7.43
C ILE A 209 18.54 -10.47 7.98
N LEU A 210 19.19 -9.31 7.85
CA LEU A 210 20.51 -9.06 8.44
C LEU A 210 20.48 -9.22 9.96
N ILE A 211 19.52 -8.58 10.65
CA ILE A 211 19.35 -8.72 12.11
C ILE A 211 19.20 -10.20 12.49
N HIS A 212 18.40 -10.97 11.76
CA HIS A 212 18.24 -12.41 12.00
C HIS A 212 19.56 -13.17 11.80
N GLN A 213 20.28 -12.93 10.70
CA GLN A 213 21.51 -13.67 10.38
C GLN A 213 22.69 -13.33 11.29
N THR A 214 22.74 -12.10 11.82
CA THR A 214 23.71 -11.71 12.86
C THR A 214 23.49 -12.50 14.14
N ARG A 215 22.23 -12.85 14.46
CA ARG A 215 21.86 -13.59 15.68
C ARG A 215 21.93 -15.11 15.53
N HIS A 216 21.49 -15.63 14.39
CA HIS A 216 21.21 -17.07 14.21
C HIS A 216 22.05 -17.76 13.13
N GLY A 217 23.02 -17.04 12.55
CA GLY A 217 23.90 -17.55 11.50
C GLY A 217 23.42 -17.17 10.09
N PHE A 218 24.38 -17.13 9.15
CA PHE A 218 24.09 -16.82 7.75
C PHE A 218 23.25 -17.92 7.10
N ASN A 219 22.29 -17.54 6.26
CA ASN A 219 21.49 -18.48 5.51
C ASN A 219 21.13 -17.89 4.13
N VAL A 220 21.78 -18.38 3.09
CA VAL A 220 21.54 -17.95 1.69
C VAL A 220 20.09 -18.15 1.25
N ARG A 221 19.37 -19.14 1.82
CA ARG A 221 17.97 -19.39 1.45
C ARG A 221 17.08 -18.20 1.76
N SER A 222 17.35 -17.42 2.80
CA SER A 222 16.54 -16.22 3.11
C SER A 222 16.64 -15.17 2.02
N TRP A 223 17.84 -14.97 1.47
CA TRP A 223 18.06 -14.08 0.33
C TRP A 223 17.41 -14.64 -0.94
N ALA A 224 17.49 -15.96 -1.16
CA ALA A 224 16.83 -16.60 -2.29
C ALA A 224 15.30 -16.48 -2.24
N HIS A 225 14.66 -16.63 -1.07
CA HIS A 225 13.21 -16.46 -0.95
C HIS A 225 12.77 -15.03 -1.31
N ILE A 226 13.51 -14.01 -0.88
CA ILE A 226 13.20 -12.61 -1.23
C ILE A 226 13.52 -12.33 -2.70
N GLY A 227 14.71 -12.70 -3.18
CA GLY A 227 15.13 -12.42 -4.57
C GLY A 227 14.29 -13.16 -5.61
N LEU A 228 14.15 -14.48 -5.46
CA LEU A 228 13.31 -15.27 -6.38
C LEU A 228 11.82 -14.96 -6.18
N GLY A 229 11.39 -14.68 -4.95
CA GLY A 229 10.02 -14.24 -4.70
C GLY A 229 9.71 -12.91 -5.38
N ALA A 230 10.63 -11.93 -5.34
CA ALA A 230 10.47 -10.66 -6.06
C ALA A 230 10.41 -10.88 -7.58
N ILE A 231 11.22 -11.80 -8.14
CA ILE A 231 11.15 -12.17 -9.57
C ILE A 231 9.77 -12.76 -9.91
N VAL A 232 9.26 -13.70 -9.10
CA VAL A 232 7.92 -14.27 -9.29
C VAL A 232 6.85 -13.18 -9.19
N GLY A 233 6.95 -12.29 -8.19
CA GLY A 233 6.00 -11.19 -8.02
C GLY A 233 6.01 -10.20 -9.18
N ALA A 234 7.21 -9.88 -9.72
CA ALA A 234 7.35 -9.06 -10.91
C ALA A 234 6.76 -9.74 -12.15
N GLY A 235 7.01 -11.05 -12.33
CA GLY A 235 6.40 -11.85 -13.40
C GLY A 235 4.86 -11.86 -13.34
N LEU A 236 4.32 -12.10 -12.14
CA LEU A 236 2.88 -12.02 -11.84
C LEU A 236 2.28 -10.62 -11.99
N SER A 237 3.11 -9.58 -12.07
CA SER A 237 2.68 -8.20 -12.27
C SER A 237 3.06 -7.63 -13.64
N LEU A 238 3.75 -8.40 -14.48
CA LEU A 238 4.46 -7.86 -15.65
C LEU A 238 3.52 -7.21 -16.67
N SER A 239 2.34 -7.80 -16.89
CA SER A 239 1.30 -7.23 -17.74
C SER A 239 0.91 -5.82 -17.29
N LYS A 240 0.66 -5.64 -15.98
CA LYS A 240 0.31 -4.34 -15.42
C LYS A 240 1.51 -3.38 -15.41
N ILE A 241 2.70 -3.87 -15.05
CA ILE A 241 3.95 -3.07 -15.09
C ILE A 241 4.17 -2.49 -16.49
N SER A 242 4.07 -3.31 -17.53
CA SER A 242 4.24 -2.89 -18.92
C SER A 242 3.23 -1.80 -19.29
N ALA A 243 1.95 -2.01 -18.97
CA ALA A 243 0.88 -1.06 -19.27
C ALA A 243 1.08 0.27 -18.53
N SER A 244 1.42 0.22 -17.23
CA SER A 244 1.70 1.41 -16.42
C SER A 244 2.93 2.17 -16.90
N LEU A 245 4.01 1.48 -17.30
CA LEU A 245 5.19 2.13 -17.86
C LEU A 245 4.89 2.78 -19.21
N SER A 246 4.07 2.14 -20.06
CA SER A 246 3.63 2.73 -21.34
C SER A 246 2.85 4.03 -21.10
N LEU A 247 1.92 4.00 -20.13
CA LEU A 247 1.16 5.17 -19.73
C LEU A 247 2.05 6.30 -19.16
N LEU A 248 2.96 5.97 -18.25
CA LEU A 248 3.86 6.95 -17.62
C LEU A 248 4.90 7.54 -18.59
N ARG A 249 5.22 6.86 -19.70
CA ARG A 249 6.06 7.44 -20.77
C ARG A 249 5.33 8.58 -21.49
N ASN A 250 4.02 8.46 -21.68
CA ASN A 250 3.20 9.50 -22.30
C ASN A 250 2.84 10.62 -21.31
N PHE A 251 2.73 10.28 -20.02
CA PHE A 251 2.36 11.21 -18.94
C PHE A 251 3.36 11.13 -17.77
N PRO A 252 4.61 11.57 -17.98
CA PRO A 252 5.61 11.55 -16.91
C PRO A 252 5.24 12.55 -15.80
N ARG A 253 5.53 12.16 -14.56
CA ARG A 253 5.33 12.96 -13.34
C ARG A 253 6.63 13.58 -12.82
N ASP A 254 7.61 13.75 -13.70
CA ASP A 254 8.90 14.35 -13.41
C ASP A 254 8.86 15.87 -13.22
N PHE A 255 7.73 16.52 -13.51
CA PHE A 255 7.56 17.97 -13.38
C PHE A 255 7.42 18.47 -11.92
N TYR A 256 7.11 17.59 -10.95
CA TYR A 256 7.12 17.98 -9.55
C TYR A 256 8.54 18.04 -9.00
N THR A 257 8.83 19.07 -8.20
CA THR A 257 10.05 19.14 -7.41
C THR A 257 10.05 18.05 -6.35
N LEU A 258 11.25 17.65 -5.89
CA LEU A 258 11.41 16.73 -4.76
C LEU A 258 11.68 17.55 -3.49
N PRO A 259 10.73 17.62 -2.54
CA PRO A 259 10.96 18.24 -1.24
C PRO A 259 12.06 17.54 -0.46
N GLY A 260 12.81 18.29 0.34
CA GLY A 260 13.74 17.73 1.30
C GLY A 260 14.23 18.77 2.31
N PHE A 261 14.92 18.31 3.34
CA PHE A 261 15.42 19.15 4.44
C PHE A 261 16.84 19.65 4.13
N PRO A 262 17.10 20.96 4.15
CA PRO A 262 18.43 21.51 3.82
C PRO A 262 19.55 20.99 4.73
N ARG A 263 19.28 20.78 6.02
CA ARG A 263 20.24 20.20 6.96
C ARG A 263 19.94 18.73 7.15
N ILE A 264 20.97 17.89 7.07
CA ILE A 264 20.84 16.44 7.30
C ILE A 264 20.29 16.13 8.71
N PHE A 265 20.63 16.98 9.69
CA PHE A 265 20.11 16.88 11.06
C PHE A 265 18.59 17.10 11.10
N ASP A 266 18.04 18.02 10.32
CA ASP A 266 16.59 18.24 10.26
C ASP A 266 15.88 17.03 9.66
N SER A 267 16.46 16.40 8.63
CA SER A 267 15.94 15.13 8.10
C SER A 267 15.94 14.02 9.14
N ALA A 268 17.05 13.86 9.88
CA ALA A 268 17.15 12.86 10.94
C ALA A 268 16.18 13.14 12.11
N ARG A 269 16.03 14.42 12.49
CA ARG A 269 15.08 14.88 13.51
C ARG A 269 13.65 14.57 13.10
N ILE A 270 13.23 14.97 11.90
CA ILE A 270 11.87 14.71 11.43
C ILE A 270 11.64 13.21 11.29
N ALA A 271 12.60 12.43 10.79
CA ALA A 271 12.49 10.97 10.77
C ALA A 271 12.27 10.38 12.18
N PHE A 272 13.03 10.86 13.17
CA PHE A 272 12.91 10.43 14.56
C PHE A 272 11.54 10.79 15.15
N GLU A 273 11.14 12.06 15.03
CA GLU A 273 9.86 12.56 15.55
C GLU A 273 8.68 11.86 14.85
N SER A 274 8.74 11.66 13.52
CA SER A 274 7.70 10.99 12.73
C SER A 274 7.48 9.54 13.13
N VAL A 275 8.56 8.85 13.53
CA VAL A 275 8.52 7.42 13.85
C VAL A 275 8.25 7.18 15.34
N PHE A 276 8.82 7.97 16.25
CA PHE A 276 8.73 7.70 17.69
C PHE A 276 7.84 8.69 18.44
N LEU A 277 7.65 9.91 17.94
CA LEU A 277 6.91 10.97 18.62
C LEU A 277 5.72 11.42 17.75
N ARG A 278 5.39 12.70 17.83
CA ARG A 278 4.47 13.41 16.93
C ARG A 278 5.24 14.56 16.31
N VAL A 279 5.05 14.77 15.01
CA VAL A 279 5.62 15.91 14.30
C VAL A 279 4.52 16.95 14.11
N PRO A 280 4.68 18.19 14.61
CA PRO A 280 3.81 19.27 14.20
C PRO A 280 3.99 19.53 12.70
N THR A 281 2.91 19.35 11.93
CA THR A 281 2.91 19.45 10.46
C THR A 281 3.51 20.76 9.95
N ASP A 282 3.19 21.87 10.61
CA ASP A 282 3.74 23.20 10.26
C ASP A 282 5.24 23.28 10.50
N THR A 283 5.74 22.70 11.59
CA THR A 283 7.18 22.68 11.86
C THR A 283 7.93 21.93 10.78
N ALA A 284 7.43 20.77 10.34
CA ALA A 284 8.07 20.01 9.27
C ALA A 284 8.02 20.74 7.93
N ASN A 285 6.87 21.33 7.56
CA ASN A 285 6.75 22.10 6.32
C ASN A 285 7.65 23.34 6.30
N ASN A 286 7.79 24.05 7.43
CA ASN A 286 8.67 25.22 7.54
C ASN A 286 10.16 24.88 7.38
N LEU A 287 10.56 23.63 7.64
CA LEU A 287 11.92 23.14 7.45
C LEU A 287 12.17 22.56 6.05
N LEU A 288 11.12 22.28 5.28
CA LEU A 288 11.25 21.73 3.94
C LEU A 288 11.67 22.81 2.95
N ALA A 289 12.69 22.49 2.15
CA ALA A 289 13.01 23.22 0.93
C ALA A 289 12.44 22.49 -0.29
N ASN A 290 12.27 23.24 -1.38
CA ASN A 290 11.88 22.70 -2.69
C ASN A 290 10.52 21.96 -2.69
N ALA A 291 9.64 22.29 -1.73
CA ALA A 291 8.29 21.74 -1.62
C ALA A 291 7.31 22.46 -2.56
N PRO A 292 6.67 21.76 -3.53
CA PRO A 292 5.70 22.38 -4.42
C PRO A 292 4.32 22.52 -3.77
N PHE A 293 4.07 21.73 -2.72
CA PHE A 293 2.80 21.68 -1.99
C PHE A 293 3.08 21.59 -0.50
N TYR A 294 2.17 22.13 0.29
CA TYR A 294 2.10 21.86 1.71
C TYR A 294 1.79 20.37 1.92
N LEU A 295 2.65 19.66 2.65
CA LEU A 295 2.44 18.26 2.98
C LEU A 295 1.52 18.16 4.20
N GLN A 296 0.43 17.41 4.06
CA GLN A 296 -0.58 17.28 5.11
C GLN A 296 -0.09 16.37 6.24
N GLN A 297 -0.77 16.39 7.40
CA GLN A 297 -0.37 15.71 8.63
C GLN A 297 -0.05 14.22 8.42
N HIS A 298 -0.90 13.50 7.69
CA HIS A 298 -0.72 12.08 7.39
C HIS A 298 0.57 11.77 6.59
N GLU A 299 1.22 12.77 5.96
CA GLU A 299 2.50 12.59 5.29
C GLU A 299 3.66 12.37 6.27
N PHE A 300 3.55 12.85 7.51
CA PHE A 300 4.58 12.77 8.55
C PHE A 300 4.27 11.74 9.65
N GLU A 301 3.11 11.10 9.63
CA GLU A 301 2.71 10.17 10.68
C GLU A 301 3.09 8.72 10.36
N PHE A 302 4.17 8.24 10.98
CA PHE A 302 4.61 6.85 10.93
C PHE A 302 4.52 6.15 12.29
N GLY A 303 4.41 6.96 13.34
CA GLY A 303 4.42 6.67 14.78
C GLY A 303 4.23 5.21 15.19
N ILE A 304 5.27 4.61 15.77
CA ILE A 304 5.24 3.36 16.55
C ILE A 304 5.32 3.62 18.06
N THR A 305 5.04 4.87 18.46
CA THR A 305 5.14 5.43 19.82
C THR A 305 6.58 5.53 20.35
N PRO A 306 6.81 6.22 21.49
CA PRO A 306 8.11 6.26 22.14
C PRO A 306 8.63 4.90 22.64
N VAL A 307 7.76 3.89 22.76
CA VAL A 307 8.07 2.61 23.42
C VAL A 307 9.29 1.91 22.82
N PRO A 308 9.38 1.67 21.49
CA PRO A 308 10.53 0.97 20.92
C PRO A 308 11.85 1.71 21.17
N PHE A 309 11.84 3.06 21.12
CA PHE A 309 13.02 3.86 21.42
C PHE A 309 13.48 3.71 22.88
N VAL A 310 12.56 3.79 23.85
CA VAL A 310 12.87 3.59 25.27
C VAL A 310 13.44 2.19 25.52
N LEU A 311 12.85 1.16 24.91
CA LEU A 311 13.34 -0.22 25.04
C LEU A 311 14.72 -0.41 24.41
N MET A 312 14.96 0.19 23.24
CA MET A 312 16.28 0.20 22.59
C MET A 312 17.33 0.86 23.48
N THR A 313 17.05 2.06 24.00
CA THR A 313 17.96 2.79 24.88
C THR A 313 18.29 2.00 26.14
N ALA A 314 17.27 1.44 26.82
CA ALA A 314 17.48 0.58 27.98
C ALA A 314 18.33 -0.64 27.65
N GLY A 315 18.08 -1.30 26.51
CA GLY A 315 18.86 -2.45 26.07
C GLY A 315 20.31 -2.10 25.71
N ILE A 316 20.56 -0.94 25.11
CA ILE A 316 21.91 -0.44 24.81
C ILE A 316 22.68 -0.19 26.11
N ILE A 317 22.07 0.51 27.08
CA ILE A 317 22.69 0.78 28.39
C ILE A 317 23.02 -0.55 29.09
N PHE A 318 22.07 -1.48 29.13
CA PHE A 318 22.28 -2.81 29.71
C PHE A 318 23.41 -3.58 29.00
N PHE A 319 23.44 -3.54 27.67
CA PHE A 319 24.49 -4.19 26.87
C PHE A 319 25.87 -3.60 27.16
N ILE A 320 26.00 -2.27 27.20
CA ILE A 320 27.27 -1.60 27.50
C ILE A 320 27.72 -1.94 28.93
N ALA A 321 26.84 -1.80 29.92
CA ALA A 321 27.16 -2.09 31.32
C ALA A 321 27.62 -3.54 31.53
N THR A 322 26.94 -4.51 30.89
CA THR A 322 27.33 -5.93 30.99
C THR A 322 28.66 -6.24 30.29
N ARG A 323 28.99 -5.56 29.19
CA ARG A 323 30.28 -5.73 28.49
C ARG A 323 31.44 -5.06 29.21
N ILE A 324 31.24 -3.86 29.76
CA ILE A 324 32.23 -3.20 30.62
C ILE A 324 32.56 -4.10 31.81
N LYS A 325 31.53 -4.65 32.47
CA LYS A 325 31.72 -5.58 33.60
C LYS A 325 32.48 -6.86 33.21
N LYS A 326 32.31 -7.35 31.98
CA LYS A 326 32.98 -8.56 31.47
C LYS A 326 34.32 -8.29 30.80
N GLN A 327 34.68 -7.02 30.54
CA GLN A 327 35.84 -6.62 29.74
C GLN A 327 35.91 -7.32 28.36
N GLU A 328 34.75 -7.54 27.74
CA GLU A 328 34.66 -8.27 26.46
C GLU A 328 34.20 -7.36 25.33
N MET A 329 34.94 -7.36 24.22
CA MET A 329 34.47 -6.71 22.99
C MET A 329 33.40 -7.54 22.26
N PRO A 330 32.45 -6.91 21.56
CA PRO A 330 31.56 -7.62 20.65
C PRO A 330 32.36 -8.30 19.53
N PRO A 331 31.97 -9.52 19.09
CA PRO A 331 32.58 -10.14 17.93
C PRO A 331 32.53 -9.24 16.68
N MET A 332 33.61 -9.21 15.90
CA MET A 332 33.72 -8.33 14.71
C MET A 332 32.54 -8.48 13.74
N LYS A 333 32.02 -9.70 13.54
CA LYS A 333 30.81 -9.95 12.75
C LYS A 333 29.61 -9.11 13.19
N LYS A 334 29.41 -8.91 14.50
CA LYS A 334 28.31 -8.09 15.03
C LYS A 334 28.54 -6.61 14.79
N ILE A 335 29.79 -6.14 14.89
CA ILE A 335 30.18 -4.75 14.60
C ILE A 335 29.93 -4.45 13.11
N VAL A 336 30.44 -5.30 12.21
CA VAL A 336 30.22 -5.18 10.75
C VAL A 336 28.73 -5.21 10.42
N SER A 337 27.97 -6.12 11.04
CA SER A 337 26.51 -6.18 10.84
C SER A 337 25.81 -4.91 11.31
N ALA A 338 26.19 -4.37 12.49
CA ALA A 338 25.63 -3.14 13.00
C ALA A 338 25.95 -1.96 12.09
N PHE A 339 27.19 -1.86 11.60
CA PHE A 339 27.58 -0.84 10.62
C PHE A 339 26.78 -0.95 9.33
N ALA A 340 26.63 -2.15 8.76
CA ALA A 340 25.84 -2.37 7.56
C ALA A 340 24.36 -2.00 7.75
N ILE A 341 23.77 -2.36 8.90
CA ILE A 341 22.40 -1.95 9.27
C ILE A 341 22.31 -0.43 9.39
N SER A 342 23.27 0.23 10.04
CA SER A 342 23.28 1.70 10.15
C SER A 342 23.37 2.40 8.79
N LEU A 343 24.19 1.89 7.86
CA LEU A 343 24.26 2.42 6.49
C LEU A 343 22.92 2.27 5.76
N LEU A 344 22.26 1.12 5.87
CA LEU A 344 20.95 0.89 5.28
C LEU A 344 19.87 1.81 5.88
N LEU A 345 19.92 2.01 7.21
CA LEU A 345 19.00 2.90 7.91
C LEU A 345 19.30 4.39 7.67
N ALA A 346 20.47 4.75 7.14
CA ALA A 346 20.75 6.11 6.71
C ALA A 346 20.07 6.46 5.37
N ILE A 347 19.68 5.47 4.56
CA ILE A 347 19.10 5.71 3.22
C ILE A 347 17.86 6.62 3.26
N PRO A 348 16.82 6.37 4.08
CA PRO A 348 15.65 7.26 4.12
C PRO A 348 15.99 8.70 4.54
N ILE A 349 16.96 8.90 5.43
CA ILE A 349 17.45 10.23 5.84
C ILE A 349 18.15 10.91 4.65
N LEU A 350 19.07 10.22 3.99
CA LEU A 350 19.81 10.77 2.84
C LEU A 350 18.90 11.08 1.66
N LEU A 351 17.86 10.28 1.42
CA LEU A 351 16.86 10.55 0.38
C LEU A 351 16.01 11.79 0.68
N ASN A 352 15.83 12.15 1.94
CA ASN A 352 15.08 13.34 2.35
C ASN A 352 15.97 14.53 2.72
N TRP A 353 17.29 14.41 2.56
CA TRP A 353 18.21 15.54 2.64
C TRP A 353 18.20 16.32 1.32
N TYR A 354 18.19 17.65 1.40
CA TYR A 354 18.17 18.52 0.23
C TYR A 354 19.51 19.24 0.03
N SER A 355 20.08 19.06 -1.16
CA SER A 355 21.00 20.00 -1.79
C SER A 355 20.70 20.05 -3.29
N PRO A 356 20.96 21.16 -4.00
CA PRO A 356 20.64 21.26 -5.43
C PRO A 356 21.27 20.15 -6.28
N THR A 357 22.53 19.80 -6.02
CA THR A 357 23.26 18.75 -6.75
C THR A 357 22.70 17.36 -6.46
N TRP A 358 22.42 17.06 -5.19
CA TRP A 358 21.82 15.80 -4.79
C TRP A 358 20.41 15.63 -5.33
N ASN A 359 19.58 16.68 -5.28
CA ASN A 359 18.23 16.67 -5.83
C ASN A 359 18.25 16.41 -7.35
N SER A 360 19.16 17.07 -8.08
CA SER A 360 19.35 16.84 -9.52
C SER A 360 19.74 15.39 -9.83
N PHE A 361 20.62 14.79 -9.02
CA PHE A 361 20.95 13.36 -9.13
C PHE A 361 19.73 12.47 -8.87
N LEU A 362 18.99 12.69 -7.78
CA LEU A 362 17.80 11.92 -7.44
C LEU A 362 16.73 11.99 -8.53
N LYS A 363 16.54 13.16 -9.16
CA LYS A 363 15.58 13.35 -10.26
C LYS A 363 15.93 12.54 -11.53
N LYS A 364 17.19 12.16 -11.72
CA LYS A 364 17.62 11.30 -12.84
C LYS A 364 17.39 9.81 -12.58
N LEU A 365 17.23 9.41 -11.32
CA LEU A 365 17.01 8.01 -10.98
C LEU A 365 15.60 7.58 -11.41
N PRO A 366 15.46 6.44 -12.11
CA PRO A 366 14.16 5.83 -12.34
C PRO A 366 13.43 5.65 -11.01
N TRP A 367 12.09 5.68 -11.03
CA TRP A 367 11.23 5.59 -9.83
C TRP A 367 11.27 6.82 -8.91
N ILE A 368 12.45 7.23 -8.46
CA ILE A 368 12.64 8.37 -7.54
C ILE A 368 12.29 9.69 -8.23
N GLY A 369 12.76 9.91 -9.46
CA GLY A 369 12.49 11.13 -10.21
C GLY A 369 11.01 11.37 -10.55
N GLN A 370 10.19 10.32 -10.50
CA GLN A 370 8.74 10.37 -10.75
C GLN A 370 7.92 10.59 -9.47
N SER A 371 8.56 10.65 -8.30
CA SER A 371 7.88 10.84 -7.02
C SER A 371 7.68 12.33 -6.72
N SER A 372 6.61 12.68 -6.00
CA SER A 372 6.35 14.04 -5.50
C SER A 372 6.89 14.27 -4.08
N SER A 373 7.27 13.21 -3.38
CA SER A 373 7.88 13.24 -2.04
C SER A 373 8.56 11.91 -1.72
N LEU A 374 9.64 11.97 -0.95
CA LEU A 374 10.39 10.79 -0.48
C LEU A 374 10.20 10.52 1.02
N ILE A 375 9.36 11.29 1.72
CA ILE A 375 9.13 11.15 3.17
C ILE A 375 8.58 9.75 3.51
N ARG A 376 7.82 9.15 2.58
CA ARG A 376 7.29 7.78 2.70
C ARG A 376 8.35 6.71 2.89
N TRP A 377 9.63 6.98 2.60
CA TRP A 377 10.72 6.06 2.90
C TRP A 377 10.94 5.82 4.40
N PHE A 378 10.46 6.72 5.27
CA PHE A 378 10.47 6.51 6.72
C PHE A 378 9.63 5.29 7.15
N SER A 379 8.71 4.80 6.31
CA SER A 379 7.97 3.55 6.57
C SER A 379 8.88 2.33 6.74
N ALA A 380 10.10 2.34 6.17
CA ALA A 380 11.09 1.28 6.37
C ALA A 380 11.46 1.09 7.85
N TYR A 381 11.38 2.17 8.64
CA TYR A 381 11.75 2.17 10.05
C TYR A 381 10.75 1.45 10.94
N ILE A 382 9.47 1.40 10.55
CA ILE A 382 8.38 0.86 11.38
C ILE A 382 8.67 -0.58 11.83
N PRO A 383 8.76 -1.58 10.93
CA PRO A 383 8.98 -2.95 11.37
C PRO A 383 10.38 -3.16 11.97
N VAL A 384 11.37 -2.37 11.54
CA VAL A 384 12.76 -2.50 12.02
C VAL A 384 12.91 -2.05 13.47
N PHE A 385 12.43 -0.85 13.82
CA PHE A 385 12.60 -0.33 15.17
C PHE A 385 11.67 -1.00 16.17
N VAL A 386 10.47 -1.44 15.77
CA VAL A 386 9.66 -2.32 16.63
C VAL A 386 10.43 -3.62 16.92
N LEU A 387 11.03 -4.26 15.92
CA LEU A 387 11.82 -5.48 16.10
C LEU A 387 13.02 -5.22 17.03
N LEU A 388 13.80 -4.17 16.80
CA LEU A 388 14.97 -3.83 17.61
C LEU A 388 14.59 -3.53 19.06
N GLY A 389 13.52 -2.76 19.31
CA GLY A 389 13.01 -2.47 20.65
C GLY A 389 12.60 -3.74 21.40
N ILE A 390 11.90 -4.66 20.73
CA ILE A 390 11.50 -5.93 21.35
C ILE A 390 12.70 -6.86 21.60
N LEU A 391 13.67 -6.93 20.69
CA LEU A 391 14.91 -7.69 20.90
C LEU A 391 15.74 -7.11 22.06
N ALA A 392 15.74 -5.79 22.22
CA ALA A 392 16.37 -5.11 23.34
C ALA A 392 15.65 -5.47 24.66
N ALA A 393 14.32 -5.38 24.71
CA ALA A 393 13.53 -5.79 25.86
C ALA A 393 13.76 -7.25 26.27
N GLU A 394 13.84 -8.17 25.29
CA GLU A 394 14.12 -9.59 25.52
C GLU A 394 15.54 -9.85 26.08
N SER A 395 16.46 -8.88 25.94
CA SER A 395 17.80 -8.95 26.52
C SER A 395 17.88 -8.47 27.97
N LEU A 396 16.96 -7.60 28.41
CA LEU A 396 16.96 -7.01 29.76
C LEU A 396 16.69 -8.04 30.87
N SER A 397 15.81 -9.01 30.62
CA SER A 397 15.49 -10.05 31.58
C SER A 397 14.95 -11.31 30.91
N LYS A 398 15.35 -12.47 31.45
CA LYS A 398 14.76 -13.79 31.11
C LYS A 398 13.64 -14.22 32.07
N LYS A 399 13.40 -13.45 33.14
CA LYS A 399 12.32 -13.76 34.09
C LYS A 399 10.97 -13.48 33.45
N HIS A 400 10.12 -14.50 33.36
CA HIS A 400 8.84 -14.41 32.65
C HIS A 400 7.93 -13.30 33.20
N ALA A 401 7.86 -13.13 34.52
CA ALA A 401 7.05 -12.07 35.15
C ALA A 401 7.50 -10.66 34.74
N VAL A 402 8.81 -10.41 34.63
CA VAL A 402 9.35 -9.12 34.18
C VAL A 402 9.02 -8.88 32.71
N GLN A 403 9.09 -9.91 31.87
CA GLN A 403 8.71 -9.82 30.46
C GLN A 403 7.22 -9.51 30.28
N ILE A 404 6.35 -10.08 31.14
CA ILE A 404 4.92 -9.73 31.18
C ILE A 404 4.73 -8.26 31.56
N ALA A 405 5.41 -7.78 32.61
CA ALA A 405 5.31 -6.39 33.04
C ALA A 405 5.76 -5.42 31.94
N ILE A 406 6.92 -5.66 31.32
CA ILE A 406 7.42 -4.85 30.19
C ILE A 406 6.41 -4.85 29.04
N ALA A 407 5.87 -6.03 28.68
CA ALA A 407 4.90 -6.16 27.61
C ALA A 407 3.60 -5.39 27.91
N ALA A 408 3.05 -5.56 29.11
CA ALA A 408 1.82 -4.89 29.53
C ALA A 408 1.99 -3.37 29.55
N LEU A 409 3.07 -2.87 30.17
CA LEU A 409 3.37 -1.43 30.20
C LEU A 409 3.57 -0.86 28.79
N SER A 410 4.25 -1.59 27.91
CA SER A 410 4.44 -1.20 26.51
C SER A 410 3.11 -1.04 25.77
N VAL A 411 2.20 -2.01 25.92
CA VAL A 411 0.89 -1.99 25.25
C VAL A 411 -0.01 -0.90 25.83
N VAL A 412 -0.08 -0.80 27.16
CA VAL A 412 -0.90 0.22 27.84
C VAL A 412 -0.43 1.62 27.46
N PHE A 413 0.89 1.87 27.50
CA PHE A 413 1.44 3.14 27.08
C PHE A 413 1.16 3.43 25.61
N ALA A 414 1.34 2.46 24.72
CA ALA A 414 1.08 2.66 23.29
C ALA A 414 -0.38 3.02 23.02
N ILE A 415 -1.33 2.29 23.63
CA ILE A 415 -2.76 2.61 23.51
C ILE A 415 -3.04 4.00 24.09
N GLY A 416 -2.56 4.31 25.29
CA GLY A 416 -2.74 5.63 25.91
C GLY A 416 -2.16 6.77 25.05
N TYR A 417 -1.02 6.53 24.41
CA TYR A 417 -0.38 7.47 23.49
C TYR A 417 -1.23 7.72 22.24
N HIS A 418 -1.89 6.71 21.68
CA HIS A 418 -2.78 6.90 20.54
C HIS A 418 -4.14 7.51 20.95
N THR A 419 -4.63 7.20 22.15
CA THR A 419 -5.86 7.81 22.69
C THR A 419 -5.69 9.31 22.93
N SER A 420 -4.51 9.77 23.34
CA SER A 420 -4.22 11.20 23.57
C SER A 420 -3.79 11.97 22.32
N ALA A 421 -3.88 11.36 21.13
CA ALA A 421 -3.53 12.01 19.88
C ALA A 421 -4.56 13.07 19.51
N ASP A 422 -4.09 14.23 19.06
CA ASP A 422 -4.96 15.20 18.40
C ASP A 422 -5.40 14.63 17.04
N ARG A 423 -6.71 14.64 16.82
CA ARG A 423 -7.34 14.10 15.62
C ARG A 423 -8.18 15.14 14.88
N ALA A 424 -8.07 16.42 15.23
CA ALA A 424 -8.83 17.50 14.61
C ALA A 424 -8.75 17.46 13.07
N TYR A 425 -7.55 17.25 12.52
CA TYR A 425 -7.34 17.11 11.06
C TYR A 425 -8.10 15.92 10.43
N TYR A 426 -8.22 14.79 11.13
CA TYR A 426 -8.93 13.61 10.65
C TYR A 426 -10.44 13.71 10.85
N ASP A 427 -10.87 14.36 11.93
CA ASP A 427 -12.27 14.62 12.22
C ASP A 427 -12.86 15.67 11.26
N SER A 428 -12.01 16.54 10.71
CA SER A 428 -12.37 17.57 9.73
C SER A 428 -12.30 17.11 8.26
N GLN A 429 -12.28 15.80 7.97
CA GLN A 429 -12.34 15.34 6.57
C GLN A 429 -13.77 15.49 6.02
N HIS A 430 -13.91 15.82 4.73
CA HIS A 430 -15.14 16.37 4.18
C HIS A 430 -15.83 15.49 3.15
N TYR A 431 -15.16 14.50 2.57
CA TYR A 431 -15.76 13.73 1.48
C TYR A 431 -16.97 12.92 1.97
N ASN A 432 -18.15 13.22 1.39
CA ASN A 432 -19.39 12.53 1.68
C ASN A 432 -19.54 11.31 0.76
N PRO A 433 -19.50 10.08 1.29
CA PRO A 433 -19.58 8.87 0.48
C PRO A 433 -21.01 8.51 0.01
N GLU A 434 -22.04 9.25 0.45
CA GLU A 434 -23.44 8.83 0.30
C GLU A 434 -23.91 8.76 -1.16
N THR A 435 -23.39 9.63 -2.03
CA THR A 435 -23.68 9.58 -3.48
C THR A 435 -23.24 8.24 -4.08
N ILE A 436 -22.00 7.83 -3.79
CA ILE A 436 -21.45 6.54 -4.22
C ILE A 436 -22.20 5.36 -3.58
N GLN A 437 -22.51 5.43 -2.29
CA GLN A 437 -23.22 4.36 -1.60
C GLN A 437 -24.66 4.18 -2.12
N THR A 438 -25.35 5.27 -2.41
CA THR A 438 -26.70 5.23 -3.01
C THR A 438 -26.68 4.61 -4.39
N ALA A 439 -25.73 5.03 -5.23
CA ALA A 439 -25.55 4.49 -6.58
C ALA A 439 -25.18 3.00 -6.55
N TYR A 440 -24.36 2.56 -5.59
CA TYR A 440 -24.07 1.15 -5.36
C TYR A 440 -25.32 0.36 -4.97
N ARG A 441 -26.12 0.84 -4.00
CA ARG A 441 -27.34 0.16 -3.56
C ARG A 441 -28.35 0.04 -4.71
N LYS A 442 -28.53 1.11 -5.50
CA LYS A 442 -29.38 1.11 -6.69
C LYS A 442 -28.93 0.03 -7.68
N ALA A 443 -27.66 0.04 -8.10
CA ALA A 443 -27.14 -0.93 -9.06
C ALA A 443 -27.18 -2.38 -8.51
N LYS A 444 -26.95 -2.57 -7.21
CA LYS A 444 -27.06 -3.89 -6.58
C LYS A 444 -28.49 -4.44 -6.61
N GLN A 445 -29.48 -3.57 -6.39
CA GLN A 445 -30.89 -3.94 -6.38
C GLN A 445 -31.44 -4.16 -7.80
N THR A 446 -31.17 -3.23 -8.72
CA THR A 446 -31.78 -3.24 -10.06
C THR A 446 -30.96 -3.99 -11.09
N ARG A 447 -29.67 -4.25 -10.82
CA ARG A 447 -28.67 -4.70 -11.81
C ARG A 447 -28.48 -3.74 -12.99
N VAL A 448 -28.98 -2.50 -12.88
CA VAL A 448 -28.85 -1.47 -13.90
C VAL A 448 -27.71 -0.52 -13.53
N ILE A 449 -26.83 -0.27 -14.51
CA ILE A 449 -25.71 0.67 -14.43
C ILE A 449 -26.09 1.95 -15.19
N PRO A 450 -25.74 3.16 -14.71
CA PRO A 450 -25.93 4.37 -15.49
C PRO A 450 -24.91 4.47 -16.64
N ASP A 451 -25.39 4.61 -17.87
CA ASP A 451 -24.54 4.94 -19.02
C ASP A 451 -23.94 6.34 -18.85
N ILE A 452 -22.73 6.53 -19.38
CA ILE A 452 -22.15 7.88 -19.48
C ILE A 452 -22.77 8.57 -20.68
N LYS A 453 -23.60 9.59 -20.44
CA LYS A 453 -24.35 10.34 -21.45
C LYS A 453 -23.74 11.68 -21.79
N ALA A 454 -23.04 12.30 -20.83
CA ALA A 454 -22.45 13.61 -21.00
C ALA A 454 -21.09 13.74 -20.31
N VAL A 455 -20.25 14.63 -20.80
CA VAL A 455 -19.15 15.21 -20.04
C VAL A 455 -19.74 16.25 -19.10
N GLY A 456 -19.59 16.02 -17.79
CA GLY A 456 -20.07 16.90 -16.73
C GLY A 456 -18.98 17.87 -16.26
N VAL A 457 -19.39 18.98 -15.66
CA VAL A 457 -18.48 19.90 -14.97
C VAL A 457 -19.22 20.63 -13.87
N TYR A 458 -18.53 20.92 -12.77
CA TYR A 458 -19.04 21.86 -11.76
C TYR A 458 -18.56 23.26 -12.14
N THR A 459 -19.44 24.25 -12.05
CA THR A 459 -19.10 25.65 -12.31
C THR A 459 -19.36 26.50 -11.07
N LYS A 460 -18.52 27.51 -10.87
CA LYS A 460 -18.80 28.60 -9.92
C LYS A 460 -19.88 29.52 -10.49
N GLN A 461 -20.39 30.43 -9.67
CA GLN A 461 -21.39 31.44 -10.09
C GLN A 461 -20.93 32.32 -11.24
N ASN A 462 -19.61 32.58 -11.35
CA ASN A 462 -19.00 33.36 -12.43
C ASN A 462 -18.73 32.55 -13.72
N GLY A 463 -19.19 31.30 -13.80
CA GLY A 463 -19.00 30.41 -14.96
C GLY A 463 -17.66 29.67 -15.02
N GLU A 464 -16.71 29.95 -14.11
CA GLU A 464 -15.44 29.21 -14.04
C GLU A 464 -15.62 27.77 -13.61
N ILE A 465 -14.73 26.88 -14.06
CA ILE A 465 -14.70 25.48 -13.62
C ILE A 465 -14.37 25.42 -12.12
N ALA A 466 -15.25 24.77 -11.36
CA ALA A 466 -15.06 24.43 -9.96
C ALA A 466 -14.47 23.01 -9.83
N MET A 467 -13.61 22.82 -8.84
CA MET A 467 -13.06 21.51 -8.47
C MET A 467 -13.45 21.14 -7.02
N PRO A 468 -14.74 20.97 -6.72
CA PRO A 468 -15.17 20.62 -5.37
C PRO A 468 -14.69 19.22 -4.98
N ILE A 469 -14.67 18.94 -3.67
CA ILE A 469 -14.49 17.58 -3.14
C ILE A 469 -15.67 16.73 -3.62
N GLY A 470 -15.39 15.49 -4.03
CA GLY A 470 -16.41 14.56 -4.55
C GLY A 470 -16.84 14.81 -5.99
N ARG A 471 -16.15 15.69 -6.73
CA ARG A 471 -16.46 15.98 -8.15
C ARG A 471 -16.42 14.78 -9.09
N ASN A 472 -15.73 13.70 -8.70
CA ASN A 472 -15.73 12.46 -9.47
C ASN A 472 -17.06 11.70 -9.39
N ASP A 473 -17.95 12.01 -8.45
CA ASP A 473 -19.19 11.26 -8.20
C ASP A 473 -20.27 11.50 -9.28
N VAL A 474 -20.09 12.47 -10.17
CA VAL A 474 -21.05 12.84 -11.22
C VAL A 474 -21.40 11.68 -12.17
N PHE A 475 -20.55 10.66 -12.28
CA PHE A 475 -20.81 9.46 -13.08
C PHE A 475 -21.97 8.61 -12.55
N THR A 476 -22.31 8.74 -11.27
CA THR A 476 -23.50 8.11 -10.69
C THR A 476 -24.79 8.57 -11.35
N GLN A 477 -24.75 9.71 -12.05
CA GLN A 477 -25.85 10.31 -12.79
C GLN A 477 -25.60 10.28 -14.32
N GLY A 478 -24.61 9.53 -14.78
CA GLY A 478 -24.26 9.43 -16.20
C GLY A 478 -23.37 10.55 -16.74
N GLY A 479 -22.68 11.30 -15.87
CA GLY A 479 -21.70 12.31 -16.27
C GLY A 479 -20.25 11.83 -16.16
N SER A 480 -19.39 12.04 -17.15
CA SER A 480 -17.94 11.91 -16.99
C SER A 480 -17.33 13.25 -16.62
N GLN A 481 -16.73 13.36 -15.44
CA GLN A 481 -16.26 14.66 -14.92
C GLN A 481 -15.09 15.21 -15.75
N LEU A 482 -15.26 16.38 -16.38
CA LEU A 482 -14.23 17.08 -17.15
C LEU A 482 -12.99 17.42 -16.29
N ALA A 483 -13.23 18.02 -15.13
CA ALA A 483 -12.18 18.41 -14.17
C ALA A 483 -12.13 17.40 -13.02
N CYS A 484 -11.73 16.16 -13.33
CA CYS A 484 -11.71 15.03 -12.40
C CYS A 484 -10.65 15.19 -11.29
N TYR A 485 -10.70 14.31 -10.28
CA TYR A 485 -9.59 14.07 -9.36
C TYR A 485 -8.89 12.78 -9.78
N ASN A 486 -7.74 12.90 -10.46
CA ASN A 486 -6.84 11.78 -10.71
C ASN A 486 -5.38 12.25 -10.69
N ALA A 487 -4.64 11.83 -9.65
CA ALA A 487 -3.25 12.22 -9.44
C ALA A 487 -2.29 11.76 -10.55
N LEU A 488 -2.68 10.83 -11.43
CA LEU A 488 -1.90 10.43 -12.61
C LEU A 488 -1.59 11.63 -13.50
N PHE A 489 -2.57 12.49 -13.75
CA PHE A 489 -2.43 13.69 -14.58
C PHE A 489 -1.95 14.92 -13.80
N GLY A 490 -1.54 14.74 -12.54
CA GLY A 490 -1.18 15.80 -11.61
C GLY A 490 -2.34 16.22 -10.70
N TYR A 491 -2.02 16.82 -9.56
CA TYR A 491 -2.99 17.21 -8.52
C TYR A 491 -3.96 18.29 -8.99
N ARG A 492 -3.59 19.08 -10.00
CA ARG A 492 -4.42 20.11 -10.64
C ARG A 492 -4.66 19.82 -12.13
N LEU A 493 -4.46 18.57 -12.56
CA LEU A 493 -4.58 18.13 -13.96
C LEU A 493 -3.58 18.80 -14.92
N GLU A 494 -2.38 19.12 -14.43
CA GLU A 494 -1.31 19.81 -15.16
C GLU A 494 -0.88 19.08 -16.45
N LYS A 495 -1.02 17.76 -16.49
CA LYS A 495 -0.70 16.90 -17.63
C LYS A 495 -1.93 16.31 -18.30
N PHE A 496 -3.14 16.72 -17.90
CA PHE A 496 -4.36 16.18 -18.50
C PHE A 496 -4.53 16.73 -19.94
N PRO A 497 -4.56 15.87 -20.96
CA PRO A 497 -4.69 16.31 -22.35
C PRO A 497 -6.16 16.63 -22.65
N ARG A 498 -6.64 17.81 -22.24
CA ARG A 498 -8.04 18.21 -22.42
C ARG A 498 -8.47 18.15 -23.89
N LYS A 499 -7.65 18.66 -24.83
CA LYS A 499 -8.00 18.78 -26.26
C LYS A 499 -9.40 19.39 -26.44
N ASP A 500 -10.22 18.83 -27.31
CA ASP A 500 -11.57 19.32 -27.64
C ASP A 500 -12.65 18.87 -26.65
N LEU A 501 -12.28 18.30 -25.49
CA LEU A 501 -13.24 17.83 -24.49
C LEU A 501 -13.96 19.02 -23.83
N ILE A 502 -15.28 19.03 -23.98
CA ILE A 502 -16.17 20.09 -23.50
C ILE A 502 -17.36 19.52 -22.74
N PRO A 503 -18.01 20.30 -21.85
CA PRO A 503 -19.27 19.88 -21.25
C PRO A 503 -20.35 19.64 -22.30
N GLY A 504 -21.13 18.58 -22.16
CA GLY A 504 -22.22 18.24 -23.09
C GLY A 504 -22.27 16.75 -23.45
N PRO A 505 -23.16 16.33 -24.37
CA PRO A 505 -23.32 14.93 -24.74
C PRO A 505 -22.02 14.28 -25.19
N VAL A 506 -21.77 13.03 -24.80
CA VAL A 506 -20.51 12.32 -25.15
C VAL A 506 -20.44 11.89 -26.61
N LEU A 507 -21.60 11.64 -27.23
CA LEU A 507 -21.70 11.25 -28.64
C LEU A 507 -21.94 12.45 -29.58
N SER A 508 -21.78 13.68 -29.11
CA SER A 508 -21.76 14.84 -30.01
C SER A 508 -20.47 14.84 -30.83
N ILE A 509 -20.58 15.17 -32.12
CA ILE A 509 -19.45 15.18 -33.05
C ILE A 509 -19.01 16.62 -33.28
N ARG A 510 -17.71 16.86 -33.19
CA ARG A 510 -17.07 18.13 -33.56
C ARG A 510 -15.74 17.83 -34.22
N ASN A 511 -15.49 18.45 -35.37
CA ASN A 511 -14.25 18.24 -36.13
C ASN A 511 -13.95 16.73 -36.39
N GLY A 512 -14.99 15.94 -36.69
CA GLY A 512 -14.87 14.49 -36.96
C GLY A 512 -14.61 13.62 -35.73
N HIS A 513 -14.73 14.15 -34.50
CA HIS A 513 -14.49 13.41 -33.26
C HIS A 513 -15.67 13.49 -32.29
N PHE A 514 -15.90 12.42 -31.54
CA PHE A 514 -16.86 12.42 -30.44
C PHE A 514 -16.35 13.20 -29.22
N ASN A 515 -17.25 13.72 -28.40
CA ASN A 515 -16.93 14.41 -27.14
C ASN A 515 -16.63 13.43 -25.99
N ILE A 516 -15.79 12.42 -26.26
CA ILE A 516 -15.31 11.42 -25.30
C ILE A 516 -13.92 10.94 -25.72
N LYS A 517 -13.04 10.70 -24.75
CA LYS A 517 -11.66 10.27 -24.99
C LYS A 517 -11.62 8.83 -25.51
N ASN A 518 -10.70 8.55 -26.43
CA ASN A 518 -10.29 7.18 -26.76
C ASN A 518 -9.14 6.79 -25.81
N PRO A 519 -9.40 5.96 -24.79
CA PRO A 519 -8.41 5.74 -23.76
C PRO A 519 -7.26 4.81 -24.18
N ALA A 520 -7.38 4.12 -25.32
CA ALA A 520 -6.26 3.39 -25.91
C ALA A 520 -5.12 4.33 -26.31
N CYS A 521 -5.45 5.57 -26.70
CA CYS A 521 -4.49 6.61 -27.05
C CYS A 521 -3.64 7.08 -25.86
N TYR A 522 -4.11 6.92 -24.62
CA TYR A 522 -3.27 7.20 -23.45
C TYR A 522 -2.14 6.17 -23.29
N VAL A 523 -2.40 4.90 -23.61
CA VAL A 523 -1.51 3.79 -23.26
C VAL A 523 -0.64 3.37 -24.43
N PHE A 524 -1.22 3.18 -25.62
CA PHE A 524 -0.56 2.69 -26.83
C PHE A 524 -0.90 3.58 -28.05
N PRO A 525 -0.53 4.88 -28.03
CA PRO A 525 -0.91 5.83 -29.07
C PRO A 525 -0.42 5.41 -30.47
N ALA A 526 0.84 4.97 -30.57
CA ALA A 526 1.44 4.60 -31.85
C ALA A 526 0.73 3.39 -32.49
N GLU A 527 0.42 2.36 -31.69
CA GLU A 527 -0.27 1.16 -32.17
C GLU A 527 -1.73 1.42 -32.56
N ASN A 528 -2.34 2.47 -32.04
CA ASN A 528 -3.73 2.84 -32.32
C ASN A 528 -3.84 4.05 -33.27
N ASN A 529 -2.75 4.43 -33.94
CA ASN A 529 -2.70 5.53 -34.90
C ASN A 529 -3.31 6.83 -34.36
N CYS A 530 -2.96 7.20 -33.12
CA CYS A 530 -3.46 8.42 -32.47
C CYS A 530 -2.39 9.07 -31.60
N ALA A 531 -2.67 10.31 -31.17
CA ALA A 531 -1.86 11.04 -30.22
C ALA A 531 -2.40 10.88 -28.78
N PRO A 532 -1.52 10.95 -27.75
CA PRO A 532 -1.95 10.86 -26.35
C PRO A 532 -3.13 11.76 -26.00
N GLY A 533 -4.22 11.15 -25.50
CA GLY A 533 -5.45 11.85 -25.12
C GLY A 533 -6.38 12.25 -26.26
N ASP A 534 -6.22 11.68 -27.46
CA ASP A 534 -7.21 11.80 -28.55
C ASP A 534 -8.59 11.28 -28.16
N HIS A 535 -9.56 11.71 -28.94
CA HIS A 535 -10.96 11.34 -28.82
C HIS A 535 -11.27 10.18 -29.75
N PHE A 536 -12.39 9.50 -29.52
CA PHE A 536 -12.91 8.57 -30.53
C PHE A 536 -13.27 9.36 -31.79
N ARG A 537 -12.89 8.83 -32.95
CA ARG A 537 -13.28 9.40 -34.25
C ARG A 537 -14.71 9.03 -34.58
N GLU A 538 -15.33 9.77 -35.48
CA GLU A 538 -16.68 9.48 -35.97
C GLU A 538 -16.80 8.04 -36.53
N GLU A 539 -15.78 7.56 -37.25
CA GLU A 539 -15.75 6.18 -37.74
C GLU A 539 -15.66 5.10 -36.62
N GLU A 540 -15.33 5.49 -35.39
CA GLU A 540 -15.21 4.60 -34.23
C GLU A 540 -16.47 4.59 -33.34
N ARG A 541 -17.63 4.95 -33.88
CA ARG A 541 -18.90 5.06 -33.12
C ARG A 541 -19.20 3.85 -32.25
N GLU A 542 -19.08 2.63 -32.78
CA GLU A 542 -19.36 1.40 -32.03
C GLU A 542 -18.44 1.25 -30.81
N LYS A 543 -17.16 1.64 -30.93
CA LYS A 543 -16.21 1.61 -29.81
C LYS A 543 -16.54 2.68 -28.78
N ALA A 544 -16.89 3.88 -29.23
CA ALA A 544 -17.30 4.98 -28.36
C ALA A 544 -18.56 4.61 -27.57
N GLU A 545 -19.55 4.03 -28.24
CA GLU A 545 -20.77 3.51 -27.62
C GLU A 545 -20.48 2.39 -26.63
N ALA A 546 -19.71 1.36 -27.01
CA ALA A 546 -19.31 0.29 -26.09
C ALA A 546 -18.63 0.87 -24.84
N PHE A 547 -17.70 1.80 -25.02
CA PHE A 547 -16.94 2.41 -23.93
C PHE A 547 -17.83 3.14 -22.93
N VAL A 548 -18.78 3.97 -23.38
CA VAL A 548 -19.66 4.74 -22.49
C VAL A 548 -20.70 3.89 -21.77
N HIS A 549 -20.93 2.65 -22.24
CA HIS A 549 -21.75 1.62 -21.60
C HIS A 549 -20.92 0.62 -20.75
N TYR A 550 -19.69 0.97 -20.37
CA TYR A 550 -18.81 0.09 -19.58
C TYR A 550 -18.49 -1.27 -20.24
N LYS A 551 -18.56 -1.37 -21.56
CA LYS A 551 -18.18 -2.57 -22.31
C LYS A 551 -16.74 -2.46 -22.84
N PRO A 552 -16.03 -3.58 -22.99
CA PRO A 552 -14.76 -3.60 -23.68
C PRO A 552 -14.95 -3.23 -25.16
N PHE A 553 -13.91 -2.64 -25.73
CA PHE A 553 -13.80 -2.43 -27.17
C PHE A 553 -12.41 -2.89 -27.63
N GLU A 554 -12.28 -3.23 -28.91
CA GLU A 554 -11.01 -3.68 -29.46
C GLU A 554 -10.03 -2.52 -29.66
N PHE A 555 -8.79 -2.74 -29.21
CA PHE A 555 -7.68 -1.80 -29.38
C PHE A 555 -6.36 -2.57 -29.55
N GLN A 556 -5.37 -1.93 -30.15
CA GLN A 556 -4.07 -2.54 -30.38
C GLN A 556 -3.15 -2.37 -29.17
N LYS A 557 -2.49 -3.46 -28.80
CA LYS A 557 -1.45 -3.50 -27.77
C LYS A 557 -0.07 -3.59 -28.43
N SER A 558 0.93 -2.98 -27.81
CA SER A 558 2.33 -3.12 -28.23
C SER A 558 2.82 -4.57 -28.13
N SER A 559 3.82 -4.92 -28.94
CA SER A 559 4.46 -6.25 -28.89
C SER A 559 5.08 -6.54 -27.51
N LEU A 560 5.57 -5.49 -26.83
CA LEU A 560 6.06 -5.58 -25.46
C LEU A 560 4.92 -5.96 -24.50
N GLN A 561 3.75 -5.33 -24.63
CA GLN A 561 2.58 -5.67 -23.80
C GLN A 561 2.10 -7.09 -24.05
N LYS A 562 2.03 -7.54 -25.31
CA LYS A 562 1.64 -8.93 -25.64
C LYS A 562 2.61 -9.94 -25.02
N SER A 563 3.91 -9.66 -25.05
CA SER A 563 4.94 -10.48 -24.40
C SER A 563 4.79 -10.47 -22.88
N ALA A 564 4.51 -9.31 -22.29
CA ALA A 564 4.26 -9.16 -20.86
C ALA A 564 3.03 -9.96 -20.40
N ASP A 565 1.95 -9.94 -21.19
CA ASP A 565 0.73 -10.73 -20.95
C ASP A 565 1.06 -12.24 -20.98
N ALA A 566 1.83 -12.72 -21.96
CA ALA A 566 2.22 -14.13 -22.08
C ALA A 566 3.10 -14.60 -20.91
N ILE A 567 4.11 -13.80 -20.52
CA ILE A 567 4.97 -14.10 -19.36
C ILE A 567 4.14 -14.12 -18.07
N ASN A 568 3.18 -13.18 -17.93
CA ASN A 568 2.29 -13.15 -16.77
C ASN A 568 1.51 -14.45 -16.61
N ILE A 569 0.92 -14.96 -17.71
CA ILE A 569 0.22 -16.24 -17.75
C ILE A 569 1.17 -17.39 -17.41
N PHE A 570 2.39 -17.40 -17.95
CA PHE A 570 3.39 -18.41 -17.61
C PHE A 570 3.67 -18.45 -16.09
N PHE A 571 3.87 -17.29 -15.46
CA PHE A 571 4.09 -17.23 -14.01
C PHE A 571 2.86 -17.66 -13.20
N LEU A 572 1.64 -17.35 -13.66
CA LEU A 572 0.41 -17.86 -13.05
C LEU A 572 0.35 -19.40 -13.09
N LEU A 573 0.61 -20.00 -14.26
CA LEU A 573 0.64 -21.45 -14.45
C LEU A 573 1.75 -22.11 -13.64
N PHE A 574 2.94 -21.50 -13.59
CA PHE A 574 4.06 -21.95 -12.75
C PHE A 574 3.66 -21.98 -11.27
N CYS A 575 3.09 -20.89 -10.75
CA CYS A 575 2.64 -20.80 -9.37
C CYS A 575 1.56 -21.85 -9.06
N LEU A 576 0.59 -22.03 -9.95
CA LEU A 576 -0.44 -23.07 -9.81
C LEU A 576 0.18 -24.48 -9.78
N GLY A 577 1.13 -24.77 -10.67
CA GLY A 577 1.85 -26.04 -10.69
C GLY A 577 2.60 -26.33 -9.38
N VAL A 578 3.24 -25.32 -8.80
CA VAL A 578 3.90 -25.44 -7.49
C VAL A 578 2.88 -25.73 -6.39
N VAL A 579 1.75 -25.01 -6.35
CA VAL A 579 0.71 -25.25 -5.34
C VAL A 579 0.13 -26.67 -5.45
N VAL A 580 -0.22 -27.11 -6.66
CA VAL A 580 -0.73 -28.47 -6.91
C VAL A 580 0.29 -29.54 -6.49
N ARG A 581 1.58 -29.33 -6.79
CA ARG A 581 2.66 -30.25 -6.38
C ARG A 581 2.73 -30.40 -4.86
N GLU A 582 2.63 -29.30 -4.13
CA GLU A 582 2.74 -29.32 -2.66
C GLU A 582 1.47 -29.88 -2.00
N ILE A 583 0.27 -29.64 -2.57
CA ILE A 583 -0.96 -30.31 -2.12
C ILE A 583 -0.83 -31.84 -2.27
N LYS A 584 -0.34 -32.33 -3.42
CA LYS A 584 -0.11 -33.78 -3.63
C LYS A 584 0.89 -34.39 -2.62
N ARG A 585 1.86 -33.60 -2.14
CA ARG A 585 2.80 -34.05 -1.09
C ARG A 585 2.14 -34.15 0.29
N LEU A 586 1.16 -33.30 0.59
CA LEU A 586 0.43 -33.32 1.86
C LEU A 586 -0.59 -34.45 1.93
N PHE A 587 -1.11 -34.89 0.79
CA PHE A 587 -2.02 -36.04 0.66
C PHE A 587 -1.36 -37.14 -0.16
N PRO A 588 -0.36 -37.87 0.37
CA PRO A 588 0.15 -39.05 -0.31
C PRO A 588 -1.01 -40.03 -0.53
N GLN A 589 -1.10 -40.62 -1.73
CA GLN A 589 -2.09 -41.66 -2.04
C GLN A 589 -1.87 -42.90 -1.16
N SER A 590 -2.35 -42.86 0.08
CA SER A 590 -2.43 -44.01 0.98
C SER A 590 -3.70 -44.82 0.69
N TYR A 591 -3.90 -45.22 -0.58
CA TYR A 591 -5.02 -46.09 -0.98
C TYR A 591 -4.69 -47.17 -2.02
N ALA A 592 -3.42 -47.32 -2.46
CA ALA A 592 -3.09 -48.26 -3.55
C ALA A 592 -2.45 -49.61 -3.12
N LEU A 593 -2.16 -49.86 -1.84
CA LEU A 593 -1.49 -51.12 -1.42
C LEU A 593 -2.05 -51.75 -0.12
N ARG A 594 -3.36 -51.64 0.11
CA ARG A 594 -4.08 -52.46 1.11
C ARG A 594 -5.09 -53.45 0.50
N LYS A 595 -5.09 -53.61 -0.83
CA LYS A 595 -5.77 -54.68 -1.57
C LYS A 595 -4.76 -55.72 -2.08
N GLN A 596 -4.01 -56.31 -1.15
CA GLN A 596 -3.41 -57.64 -1.28
C GLN A 596 -3.41 -58.27 0.11
N ARG A 597 -4.62 -58.51 0.61
CA ARG A 597 -4.95 -59.54 1.60
C ARG A 597 -6.29 -60.12 1.21
#